data_AF-A0A834LS57-F1
#
_entry.id   AF-A0A834LS57-F1
#
_cell.length_a   1.000
_cell.length_b   1.000
_cell.length_c   1.000
_cell.angle_alpha   90.00
_cell.angle_beta   90.00
_cell.angle_gamma   90.00
#
_symmetry.space_group_name_H-M   'P 1'
#
loop_
_entity.id
_entity.type
_entity.pdbx_description
1 polymer ?
#
loop_
_entity_poly.entity_id
_entity_poly.type
_entity_poly.pdbx_seq_one_letter_code
_entity_poly.pdbx_strand_id
1 'polypeptide(L)'
;MAYYANMPKDQQKKLLKFYKSLDKDGDGKVSIHEYMDFLVRKGLTQHVPPNLFKLLDKDGGGTLDFEESITLFYMFTCSRLVICDGCQSYLWGVHFLCVKCYNADKVKTYNLCCSCYRNKNFTHEHSSFMDNYALLRAVRVMVTYY
;
A
#
# COMPACT_ATOMS: atom_id res chain seq x y z
N MET A 1 1.41 12.31 -14.02
CA MET A 1 2.16 11.64 -12.90
C MET A 1 3.47 10.92 -13.33
N ALA A 2 4.59 11.08 -12.60
CA ALA A 2 5.91 10.49 -12.95
C ALA A 2 5.95 8.95 -12.96
N TYR A 3 5.19 8.29 -12.07
CA TYR A 3 5.11 6.82 -12.03
C TYR A 3 4.54 6.25 -13.33
N TYR A 4 3.42 6.79 -13.81
CA TYR A 4 2.78 6.33 -15.05
C TYR A 4 3.64 6.59 -16.28
N ALA A 5 4.23 7.78 -16.37
CA ALA A 5 5.09 8.17 -17.50
C ALA A 5 6.30 7.23 -17.68
N ASN A 6 6.83 6.68 -16.59
CA ASN A 6 7.97 5.76 -16.60
C ASN A 6 7.59 4.29 -16.36
N MET A 7 6.29 3.99 -16.34
CA MET A 7 5.79 2.63 -16.15
C MET A 7 5.95 1.82 -17.45
N PRO A 8 6.38 0.54 -17.39
CA PRO A 8 6.42 -0.33 -18.57
C PRO A 8 5.05 -0.40 -19.26
N LYS A 9 5.04 -0.44 -20.60
CA LYS A 9 3.79 -0.45 -21.40
C LYS A 9 2.80 -1.54 -20.96
N ASP A 10 3.31 -2.69 -20.54
CA ASP A 10 2.47 -3.81 -20.10
C ASP A 10 1.77 -3.51 -18.78
N GLN A 11 2.45 -2.80 -17.87
CA GLN A 11 1.85 -2.33 -16.63
C GLN A 11 0.86 -1.18 -16.88
N GLN A 12 1.15 -0.26 -17.80
CA GLN A 12 0.18 0.77 -18.21
C GLN A 12 -1.11 0.15 -18.76
N LYS A 13 -1.01 -0.91 -19.59
CA LYS A 13 -2.18 -1.67 -20.06
C LYS A 13 -2.95 -2.32 -18.92
N LYS A 14 -2.26 -2.89 -17.92
CA LYS A 14 -2.90 -3.47 -16.73
C LYS A 14 -3.61 -2.41 -15.90
N LEU A 15 -3.00 -1.24 -15.74
CA LEU A 15 -3.59 -0.10 -15.05
C LEU A 15 -4.84 0.39 -15.76
N LEU A 16 -4.80 0.55 -17.09
CA LEU A 16 -5.97 0.95 -17.87
C LEU A 16 -7.10 -0.08 -17.76
N LYS A 17 -6.79 -1.38 -17.80
CA LYS A 17 -7.79 -2.44 -17.58
C LYS A 17 -8.36 -2.41 -16.16
N PHE A 18 -7.51 -2.14 -15.17
CA PHE A 18 -7.93 -1.99 -13.78
C PHE A 18 -8.88 -0.81 -13.62
N TYR A 19 -8.52 0.35 -14.18
CA TYR A 19 -9.34 1.55 -14.18
C TYR A 19 -10.73 1.29 -14.77
N LYS A 20 -10.80 0.71 -15.97
CA LYS A 20 -12.06 0.33 -16.63
C LYS A 20 -12.86 -0.74 -15.89
N SER A 21 -12.26 -1.45 -14.94
CA SER A 21 -12.97 -2.44 -14.11
C SER A 21 -13.57 -1.83 -12.84
N LEU A 22 -13.09 -0.63 -12.48
CA LEU A 22 -13.63 0.21 -11.41
C LEU A 22 -14.77 1.07 -11.94
N ASP A 23 -14.50 1.86 -12.98
CA ASP A 23 -15.44 2.73 -13.70
C ASP A 23 -16.47 1.87 -14.46
N LYS A 24 -17.62 1.62 -13.83
CA LYS A 24 -18.67 0.73 -14.32
C LYS A 24 -19.63 1.46 -15.25
N ASP A 25 -19.92 2.72 -14.96
CA ASP A 25 -20.87 3.51 -15.74
C ASP A 25 -20.21 4.23 -16.93
N GLY A 26 -18.88 4.27 -16.97
CA GLY A 26 -18.10 4.81 -18.09
C GLY A 26 -18.05 6.33 -18.11
N ASP A 27 -18.33 7.00 -16.99
CA ASP A 27 -18.27 8.47 -16.89
C ASP A 27 -16.83 9.01 -16.89
N GLY A 28 -15.84 8.11 -16.86
CA GLY A 28 -14.42 8.43 -16.89
C GLY A 28 -13.88 8.83 -15.53
N LYS A 29 -14.59 8.54 -14.44
CA LYS A 29 -14.21 8.71 -13.04
C LYS A 29 -14.57 7.44 -12.25
N VAL A 30 -14.14 7.37 -11.00
CA VAL A 30 -14.52 6.28 -10.09
C VAL A 30 -15.22 6.87 -8.88
N SER A 31 -16.52 6.67 -8.79
CA SER A 31 -17.31 7.06 -7.64
C SER A 31 -16.99 6.23 -6.39
N ILE A 32 -17.35 6.76 -5.21
CA ILE A 32 -17.21 6.01 -3.95
C ILE A 32 -17.98 4.68 -3.98
N HIS A 33 -19.13 4.64 -4.66
CA HIS A 33 -19.95 3.42 -4.79
C HIS A 33 -19.23 2.35 -5.61
N GLU A 34 -18.67 2.73 -6.76
CA GLU A 34 -17.90 1.81 -7.62
C GLU A 34 -16.64 1.29 -6.95
N TYR A 35 -15.97 2.15 -6.19
CA TYR A 35 -14.84 1.79 -5.34
C TYR A 35 -15.24 0.78 -4.25
N MET A 36 -16.31 1.04 -3.49
CA MET A 36 -16.82 0.12 -2.47
C MET A 36 -17.21 -1.22 -3.07
N ASP A 37 -17.92 -1.22 -4.19
CA ASP A 37 -18.28 -2.41 -4.94
C ASP A 37 -17.06 -3.22 -5.38
N PHE A 38 -15.99 -2.54 -5.79
CA PHE A 38 -14.73 -3.20 -6.10
C PHE A 38 -14.11 -3.86 -4.87
N LEU A 39 -14.07 -3.18 -3.73
CA LEU A 39 -13.53 -3.76 -2.48
C LEU A 39 -14.30 -5.01 -2.06
N VAL A 40 -15.63 -4.96 -2.12
CA VAL A 40 -16.51 -6.09 -1.80
C VAL A 40 -16.24 -7.25 -2.75
N ARG A 41 -16.21 -7.00 -4.08
CA ARG A 41 -15.92 -8.04 -5.09
C ARG A 41 -14.55 -8.69 -4.92
N LYS A 42 -13.58 -7.97 -4.35
CA LYS A 42 -12.23 -8.49 -4.09
C LYS A 42 -12.04 -9.05 -2.68
N GLY A 43 -13.05 -8.98 -1.81
CA GLY A 43 -12.92 -9.41 -0.40
C GLY A 43 -11.96 -8.53 0.40
N LEU A 44 -11.77 -7.27 0.01
CA LEU A 44 -10.77 -6.35 0.58
C LEU A 44 -11.38 -5.37 1.60
N THR A 45 -12.69 -5.43 1.84
CA THR A 45 -13.41 -4.48 2.69
C THR A 45 -12.83 -4.36 4.10
N GLN A 46 -12.29 -5.45 4.64
CA GLN A 46 -11.66 -5.48 5.97
C GLN A 46 -10.18 -5.04 5.98
N HIS A 47 -9.53 -5.01 4.81
CA HIS A 47 -8.09 -4.73 4.67
C HIS A 47 -7.79 -3.35 4.14
N VAL A 48 -8.82 -2.60 3.77
CA VAL A 48 -8.70 -1.30 3.13
C VAL A 48 -9.25 -0.23 4.06
N PRO A 49 -8.52 0.89 4.26
CA PRO A 49 -8.96 1.92 5.19
C PRO A 49 -10.30 2.52 4.75
N PRO A 50 -11.25 2.76 5.67
CA PRO A 50 -12.50 3.44 5.33
C PRO A 50 -12.23 4.86 4.79
N ASN A 51 -11.14 5.50 5.22
CA ASN A 51 -10.73 6.83 4.76
C ASN A 51 -9.81 6.80 3.54
N LEU A 52 -9.51 5.62 2.97
CA LEU A 52 -8.57 5.52 1.84
C LEU A 52 -9.07 6.31 0.64
N PHE A 53 -10.37 6.19 0.35
CA PHE A 53 -10.98 6.91 -0.76
C PHE A 53 -10.73 8.41 -0.65
N LYS A 54 -11.02 8.99 0.51
CA LYS A 54 -10.79 10.41 0.80
C LYS A 54 -9.31 10.82 0.74
N LEU A 55 -8.39 9.91 1.04
CA LEU A 55 -6.96 10.17 0.93
C LEU A 55 -6.47 10.15 -0.53
N LEU A 56 -7.15 9.37 -1.39
CA LEU A 56 -6.86 9.27 -2.81
C LEU A 56 -7.49 10.41 -3.62
N ASP A 57 -8.69 10.83 -3.23
CA ASP A 57 -9.41 12.00 -3.73
C ASP A 57 -8.72 13.29 -3.26
N LYS A 58 -7.69 13.69 -4.01
CA LYS A 58 -6.82 14.82 -3.67
C LYS A 58 -7.44 16.14 -4.03
N ASP A 59 -8.21 16.17 -5.12
CA ASP A 59 -8.91 17.38 -5.55
C ASP A 59 -10.19 17.62 -4.73
N GLY A 60 -10.67 16.60 -4.01
CA GLY A 60 -11.85 16.69 -3.15
C GLY A 60 -13.16 16.67 -3.94
N GLY A 61 -13.12 16.20 -5.19
CA GLY A 61 -14.26 16.12 -6.09
C GLY A 61 -15.27 15.04 -5.74
N GLY A 62 -14.96 14.16 -4.77
CA GLY A 62 -15.82 13.04 -4.37
C GLY A 62 -15.76 11.85 -5.32
N THR A 63 -14.84 11.86 -6.27
CA THR A 63 -14.61 10.84 -7.30
C THR A 63 -13.12 10.70 -7.54
N LEU A 64 -12.62 9.51 -7.86
CA LEU A 64 -11.23 9.34 -8.27
C LEU A 64 -11.10 9.49 -9.78
N ASP A 65 -10.27 10.41 -10.23
CA ASP A 65 -9.91 10.50 -11.64
C ASP A 65 -8.89 9.42 -12.05
N PHE A 66 -8.50 9.42 -13.33
CA PHE A 66 -7.49 8.49 -13.83
C PHE A 66 -6.16 8.62 -13.09
N GLU A 67 -5.68 9.83 -12.79
CA GLU A 67 -4.41 10.02 -12.10
C GLU A 67 -4.45 9.53 -10.65
N GLU A 68 -5.55 9.78 -9.94
CA GLU A 68 -5.77 9.32 -8.57
C GLU A 68 -5.88 7.80 -8.50
N SER A 69 -6.50 7.18 -9.51
CA SER A 69 -6.60 5.73 -9.64
C SER A 69 -5.24 5.04 -9.84
N ILE A 70 -4.22 5.74 -10.37
CA ILE A 70 -2.84 5.21 -10.50
C ILE A 70 -2.30 4.87 -9.12
N THR A 71 -2.56 5.74 -8.15
CA THR A 71 -2.10 5.55 -6.76
C THR A 71 -2.78 4.32 -6.15
N LEU A 72 -4.09 4.16 -6.39
CA LEU A 72 -4.84 2.99 -5.96
C LEU A 72 -4.30 1.69 -6.58
N PHE A 73 -4.05 1.68 -7.89
CA PHE A 73 -3.47 0.54 -8.60
C PHE A 73 -2.10 0.16 -8.02
N TYR A 74 -1.25 1.15 -7.74
CA TYR A 74 0.06 0.92 -7.16
C TYR A 74 -0.02 0.34 -5.74
N MET A 75 -0.97 0.81 -4.93
CA MET A 75 -1.18 0.29 -3.57
C MET A 75 -1.55 -1.20 -3.58
N PHE A 76 -2.44 -1.63 -4.47
CA PHE A 76 -2.86 -3.03 -4.55
C PHE A 76 -1.85 -3.95 -5.24
N THR A 77 -1.19 -3.48 -6.30
CA THR A 77 -0.27 -4.32 -7.08
C THR A 77 1.10 -4.50 -6.42
N CYS A 78 1.56 -3.52 -5.65
CA CYS A 78 2.84 -3.61 -4.94
C CYS A 78 2.69 -4.03 -3.46
N SER A 79 1.49 -4.46 -3.04
CA SER A 79 1.21 -4.80 -1.63
C SER A 79 1.61 -3.71 -0.64
N ARG A 80 1.38 -2.45 -1.00
CA ARG A 80 1.83 -1.28 -0.22
C ARG A 80 0.89 -0.94 0.94
N LEU A 81 -0.20 -1.69 1.13
CA LEU A 81 -1.10 -1.56 2.27
C LEU A 81 -0.49 -2.22 3.51
N VAL A 82 0.56 -1.60 4.05
CA VAL A 82 1.22 -2.04 5.28
C VAL A 82 0.51 -1.40 6.47
N ILE A 83 0.18 -2.22 7.47
CA ILE A 83 -0.45 -1.79 8.72
C ILE A 83 0.50 -1.99 9.90
N CYS A 84 0.32 -1.17 10.93
CA CYS A 84 0.99 -1.35 12.21
C CYS A 84 0.37 -2.53 12.95
N ASP A 85 1.15 -3.55 13.30
CA ASP A 85 0.69 -4.69 14.09
C ASP A 85 0.30 -4.30 15.53
N GLY A 86 0.80 -3.18 16.05
CA GLY A 86 0.47 -2.68 17.39
C GLY A 86 -0.90 -1.97 17.48
N CYS A 87 -1.19 -1.04 16.57
CA CYS A 87 -2.40 -0.21 16.63
C CYS A 87 -3.30 -0.32 15.39
N GLN A 88 -2.96 -1.17 14.43
CA GLN A 88 -3.70 -1.41 13.18
C GLN A 88 -3.82 -0.18 12.26
N SER A 89 -3.09 0.90 12.53
CA SER A 89 -3.03 2.07 11.65
C SER A 89 -2.15 1.82 10.43
N TYR A 90 -2.52 2.39 9.28
CA TYR A 90 -1.73 2.32 8.05
C TYR A 90 -0.39 3.05 8.13
N LEU A 91 0.63 2.47 7.50
CA LEU A 91 2.01 2.97 7.51
C LEU A 91 2.33 3.68 6.18
N TRP A 92 2.08 5.00 6.14
CA TRP A 92 2.26 5.81 4.93
C TRP A 92 3.71 6.19 4.63
N GLY A 93 4.60 6.12 5.62
CA GLY A 93 5.98 6.59 5.51
C GLY A 93 6.95 5.67 6.21
N VAL A 94 7.94 6.30 6.86
CA VAL A 94 8.92 5.59 7.70
C VAL A 94 8.17 4.77 8.74
N HIS A 95 8.47 3.48 8.78
CA HIS A 95 7.96 2.55 9.77
C HIS A 95 9.03 1.53 10.09
N PHE A 96 8.90 0.88 11.24
CA PHE A 96 9.86 -0.11 11.72
C PHE A 96 9.33 -1.49 11.43
N LEU A 97 10.20 -2.40 10.99
CA LEU A 97 9.83 -3.79 10.82
C LEU A 97 10.86 -4.74 11.43
N CYS A 98 10.36 -5.88 11.89
CA CYS A 98 11.17 -6.93 12.48
C CYS A 98 12.02 -7.60 11.39
N VAL A 99 13.35 -7.47 11.52
CA VAL A 99 14.31 -8.01 10.55
C VAL A 99 14.25 -9.54 10.53
N LYS A 100 14.05 -10.17 11.69
CA LYS A 100 13.93 -11.63 11.79
C LYS A 100 12.69 -12.15 11.08
N CYS A 101 11.53 -11.51 11.27
CA CYS A 101 10.31 -11.87 10.55
C CYS A 101 10.48 -11.67 9.04
N TYR A 102 11.06 -10.54 8.62
CA TYR A 102 11.31 -10.26 7.20
C TYR A 102 12.20 -11.31 6.52
N ASN A 103 13.26 -11.75 7.21
CA ASN A 103 14.17 -12.76 6.67
C ASN A 103 13.54 -14.17 6.66
N ALA A 104 12.65 -14.47 7.60
CA ALA A 104 11.92 -15.74 7.64
C ALA A 104 10.85 -15.81 6.55
N ASP A 105 10.05 -14.75 6.40
CA ASP A 105 8.99 -14.63 5.41
C ASP A 105 8.87 -13.16 4.96
N LYS A 106 9.20 -12.91 3.69
CA LYS A 106 9.17 -11.57 3.10
C LYS A 106 7.75 -10.99 2.99
N VAL A 107 6.72 -11.84 3.11
CA VAL A 107 5.31 -11.46 3.05
C VAL A 107 4.77 -11.26 4.46
N LYS A 108 4.97 -12.23 5.36
CA LYS A 108 4.54 -12.16 6.77
C LYS A 108 5.58 -11.44 7.64
N THR A 109 5.57 -10.12 7.52
CA THR A 109 6.41 -9.22 8.32
C THR A 109 5.68 -8.72 9.57
N TYR A 110 6.43 -8.17 10.53
CA TYR A 110 5.87 -7.50 11.70
C TYR A 110 6.30 -6.04 11.68
N ASN A 111 5.34 -5.14 11.47
CA ASN A 111 5.53 -3.73 11.16
C ASN A 111 4.91 -2.84 12.25
N LEU A 112 5.60 -1.76 12.60
CA LEU A 112 5.21 -0.85 13.66
C LEU A 112 5.33 0.59 13.18
N CYS A 113 4.32 1.41 13.51
CA CYS A 113 4.42 2.86 13.36
C CYS A 113 5.44 3.43 14.37
N CYS A 114 5.93 4.63 14.10
CA CYS A 114 6.90 5.30 14.97
C CYS A 114 6.41 5.39 16.43
N SER A 115 5.12 5.67 16.64
CA SER A 115 4.53 5.81 17.98
C SER A 115 4.48 4.47 18.72
N CYS A 116 4.02 3.39 18.07
CA CYS A 116 3.99 2.06 18.69
C CYS A 116 5.40 1.56 19.02
N TYR A 117 6.37 1.80 18.13
CA TYR A 117 7.75 1.39 18.39
C TYR A 117 8.41 2.18 19.53
N ARG A 118 8.19 3.50 19.58
CA ARG A 118 8.68 4.38 20.67
C ARG A 118 8.08 3.99 22.01
N ASN A 119 6.75 3.83 22.07
CA ASN A 119 6.02 3.62 23.33
C ASN A 119 5.93 2.15 23.75
N LYS A 120 6.47 1.22 22.94
CA LYS A 120 6.36 -0.23 23.17
C LYS A 120 4.92 -0.75 23.24
N ASN A 121 4.03 -0.15 22.44
CA ASN A 121 2.63 -0.58 22.31
C ASN A 121 2.51 -1.74 21.30
N PHE A 122 3.13 -2.88 21.60
CA PHE A 122 3.09 -4.10 20.81
C PHE A 122 3.59 -5.30 21.63
N THR A 123 3.17 -6.50 21.25
CA THR A 123 3.67 -7.76 21.82
C THR A 123 4.33 -8.57 20.72
N HIS A 124 5.66 -8.69 20.78
CA HIS A 124 6.43 -9.42 19.77
C HIS A 124 7.71 -10.00 20.38
N GLU A 125 8.08 -11.22 19.99
CA GLU A 125 9.20 -11.98 20.59
C GLU A 125 10.58 -11.43 20.19
N HIS A 126 10.69 -10.83 19.01
CA HIS A 126 11.97 -10.32 18.51
C HIS A 126 12.19 -8.86 18.88
N SER A 127 13.45 -8.49 19.15
CA SER A 127 13.87 -7.11 19.45
C SER A 127 14.58 -6.39 18.29
N SER A 128 14.92 -7.12 17.21
CA SER A 128 15.67 -6.58 16.07
C SER A 128 14.70 -5.92 15.08
N PHE A 129 14.62 -4.60 15.16
CA PHE A 129 13.83 -3.77 14.25
C PHE A 129 14.74 -2.83 13.46
N MET A 130 14.37 -2.58 12.21
CA MET A 130 14.95 -1.56 11.36
C MET A 130 13.83 -0.78 10.69
N ASP A 131 14.08 0.50 10.38
CA ASP A 131 13.15 1.21 9.52
C ASP A 131 13.20 0.66 8.09
N ASN A 132 12.10 0.85 7.36
CA ASN A 132 11.92 0.31 6.02
C ASN A 132 12.97 0.81 5.01
N TYR A 133 13.51 2.02 5.16
CA TYR A 133 14.57 2.51 4.26
C TYR A 133 15.92 1.90 4.61
N ALA A 134 16.27 1.82 5.89
CA ALA A 134 17.49 1.17 6.35
C ALA A 134 17.52 -0.31 5.95
N LEU A 135 16.40 -1.02 6.10
CA LEU A 135 16.30 -2.41 5.68
C LEU A 135 16.46 -2.55 4.16
N LEU A 136 15.79 -1.71 3.36
CA LEU A 136 15.96 -1.73 1.90
C LEU A 136 17.41 -1.51 1.48
N ARG A 137 18.15 -0.64 2.19
CA ARG A 137 19.58 -0.44 1.95
C ARG A 137 20.41 -1.67 2.35
N ALA A 138 20.13 -2.26 3.51
CA ALA A 138 20.84 -3.45 3.98
C ALA A 138 20.65 -4.66 3.05
N VAL A 139 19.42 -4.89 2.59
CA VAL A 139 19.10 -5.98 1.65
C VAL A 139 19.78 -5.77 0.30
N ARG A 140 19.88 -4.54 -0.20
CA ARG A 140 20.62 -4.24 -1.44
C ARG A 140 22.10 -4.59 -1.35
N VAL A 141 22.72 -4.34 -0.19
CA VAL A 141 24.12 -4.72 0.04
C VAL A 141 24.27 -6.24 0.01
N MET A 142 23.34 -7.00 0.60
CA MET A 142 23.42 -8.48 0.59
C MET A 142 23.29 -9.13 -0.80
N VAL A 143 22.56 -8.50 -1.74
CA VAL A 143 22.35 -9.04 -3.10
C VAL A 143 23.53 -8.76 -4.04
N THR A 144 24.40 -7.81 -3.72
CA THR A 144 25.55 -7.44 -4.58
C THR A 144 26.80 -8.28 -4.36
N TYR A 145 26.79 -9.21 -3.40
CA TYR A 145 27.89 -10.13 -3.11
C TYR A 145 27.66 -11.58 -3.61
N TYR A 146 26.69 -11.79 -4.51
CA TYR A 146 26.45 -13.07 -5.18
C TYR A 146 26.41 -12.89 -6.70
#